data_AF-A0A382STX3-F1
#
_entry.id   AF-A0A382STX3-F1
#
_cell.length_a   1.000
_cell.length_b   1.000
_cell.length_c   1.000
_cell.angle_alpha   90.00
_cell.angle_beta   90.00
_cell.angle_gamma   90.00
#
_symmetry.space_group_name_H-M   'P 1'
#
loop_
_entity.id
_entity.type
_entity.pdbx_description
1 polymer ?
#
loop_
_entity_poly.entity_id
_entity_poly.type
_entity_poly.pdbx_seq_one_letter_code
_entity_poly.pdbx_strand_id
1 'polypeptide(L)'
;VSVTKRKAFRTAFTVLVTLVLLVLLWEGYKWMGQQTDDHWPGTQFGLPVSTNDLTMPHSGDIFNELTEEIRAGRETLPLTVYLAKKAAFTFLEAAIGFSLGVIVGLMLAIFMLRWRFAERGFLPWINVSQTVPLIALAPIVVTWARLQGYPDMVGISLIATYLTFFPVAVSGLRGLQSPD
;
A
#
# COMPACT_ATOMS: atom_id res chain seq x y z
N VAL A 1 -6.13 -17.50 26.98
CA VAL A 1 -6.48 -16.06 26.81
C VAL A 1 -5.48 -15.10 27.48
N SER A 2 -4.93 -15.42 28.66
CA SER A 2 -3.99 -14.53 29.40
C SER A 2 -2.61 -14.34 28.74
N VAL A 3 -2.07 -15.38 28.08
CA VAL A 3 -0.73 -15.34 27.45
C VAL A 3 -0.70 -14.42 26.23
N THR A 4 -1.75 -14.43 25.39
CA THR A 4 -1.87 -13.59 24.19
C THR A 4 -1.95 -12.11 24.54
N LYS A 5 -2.69 -11.75 25.60
CA LYS A 5 -2.78 -10.37 26.09
C LYS A 5 -1.43 -9.86 26.61
N ARG A 6 -0.67 -10.70 27.33
CA ARG A 6 0.68 -10.34 27.81
C ARG A 6 1.67 -10.15 26.65
N LYS A 7 1.59 -10.97 25.61
CA LYS A 7 2.44 -10.83 24.42
C LYS A 7 2.12 -9.54 23.65
N ALA A 8 0.84 -9.28 23.41
CA ALA A 8 0.39 -8.04 22.77
C ALA A 8 0.82 -6.79 23.56
N PHE A 9 0.67 -6.82 24.90
CA PHE A 9 1.10 -5.73 25.76
C PHE A 9 2.62 -5.52 25.71
N ARG A 10 3.42 -6.59 25.79
CA ARG A 10 4.88 -6.49 25.67
C ARG A 10 5.29 -5.91 24.32
N THR A 11 4.68 -6.36 23.22
CA THR A 11 4.95 -5.82 21.89
C THR A 11 4.59 -4.34 21.81
N ALA A 12 3.40 -3.95 22.26
CA ALA A 12 2.97 -2.55 22.27
C ALA A 12 3.90 -1.68 23.12
N PHE A 13 4.30 -2.17 24.30
CA PHE A 13 5.25 -1.49 25.17
C PHE A 13 6.63 -1.34 24.51
N THR A 14 7.17 -2.39 23.88
CA THR A 14 8.45 -2.30 23.16
C THR A 14 8.38 -1.33 22.00
N VAL A 15 7.28 -1.31 21.23
CA VAL A 15 7.08 -0.37 20.13
C VAL A 15 7.03 1.07 20.65
N LEU A 16 6.28 1.32 21.72
CA LEU A 16 6.19 2.64 22.34
C LEU A 16 7.56 3.11 22.83
N VAL A 17 8.30 2.26 23.54
CA VAL A 17 9.65 2.58 24.03
C VAL A 17 10.59 2.89 22.86
N THR A 18 10.57 2.10 21.79
CA THR A 18 11.39 2.35 20.61
C THR A 18 11.03 3.68 19.95
N LEU A 19 9.75 4.00 19.80
CA LEU A 19 9.32 5.28 19.23
C LEU A 19 9.77 6.47 20.09
N VAL A 20 9.61 6.36 21.41
CA VAL A 20 10.07 7.40 22.35
C VAL A 20 11.58 7.56 22.26
N LEU A 21 12.35 6.47 22.20
CA LEU A 21 13.81 6.53 22.03
C LEU A 21 14.20 7.19 20.71
N LEU A 22 13.50 6.90 19.61
CA LEU A 22 13.74 7.55 18.32
C LEU A 22 13.46 9.05 18.38
N VAL A 23 12.35 9.46 18.99
CA VAL A 23 12.01 10.88 19.17
C VAL A 23 13.03 11.58 20.06
N LEU A 24 13.46 10.95 21.15
CA LEU A 24 14.49 11.50 22.04
C LEU A 24 15.85 11.63 21.35
N LEU A 25 16.23 10.64 20.52
CA LEU A 25 17.45 10.72 19.72
C LEU A 25 17.35 11.83 18.66
N TRP A 26 16.18 11.98 18.03
CA TRP A 26 15.91 13.04 17.06
C TRP A 26 16.02 14.43 17.69
N GLU A 27 15.23 14.70 18.74
CA GLU A 27 15.24 15.98 19.44
C GLU A 27 16.59 16.24 20.13
N GLY A 28 17.25 15.19 20.64
CA GLY A 28 18.56 15.28 21.26
C GLY A 28 19.68 15.64 20.28
N TYR A 29 19.70 15.00 19.10
CA TYR A 29 20.60 15.39 18.01
C TYR A 29 20.33 16.83 17.59
N LYS A 30 19.05 17.21 17.50
CA LYS A 30 18.66 18.54 17.07
C LYS A 30 19.09 19.63 18.06
N TRP A 31 18.81 19.40 19.33
CA TRP A 31 19.23 20.28 20.41
C TRP A 31 20.76 20.41 20.49
N MET A 32 21.50 19.32 20.31
CA MET A 32 22.98 19.33 20.31
C MET A 32 23.55 20.18 19.17
N GLY A 33 23.03 20.02 17.95
CA GLY A 33 23.47 20.79 16.79
C GLY A 33 23.18 22.29 16.96
N GLN A 34 22.01 22.65 17.48
CA GLN A 34 21.66 24.05 17.74
C GLN A 34 22.56 24.72 18.80
N GLN A 35 23.04 23.99 19.81
CA GLN A 35 23.95 24.54 20.83
C GLN A 35 25.40 24.68 20.36
N THR A 36 25.80 23.87 19.39
CA THR A 36 27.18 23.79 18.92
C THR A 36 27.36 24.42 17.53
N ASP A 37 26.38 25.21 17.08
CA ASP A 37 26.35 25.84 15.75
C ASP A 37 26.59 24.82 14.61
N ASP A 38 25.92 23.68 14.68
CA ASP A 38 26.07 22.52 13.78
C ASP A 38 27.45 21.84 13.79
N HIS A 39 28.20 21.93 14.89
CA HIS A 39 29.45 21.20 15.07
C HIS A 39 29.36 20.10 16.13
N TRP A 40 30.26 19.13 16.07
CA TRP A 40 30.40 18.10 17.09
C TRP A 40 30.91 18.73 18.41
N PRO A 41 30.29 18.44 19.57
CA PRO A 41 30.64 19.05 20.86
C PRO A 41 32.13 18.99 21.15
N GLY A 42 32.75 20.15 21.39
CA GLY A 42 34.18 20.25 21.70
C GLY A 42 35.12 20.10 20.49
N THR A 43 34.59 20.07 19.26
CA THR A 43 35.40 20.00 18.03
C THR A 43 34.92 20.98 16.97
N GLN A 44 35.74 21.23 15.94
CA GLN A 44 35.37 22.02 14.76
C GLN A 44 34.82 21.14 13.62
N PHE A 45 34.54 19.86 13.87
CA PHE A 45 33.97 18.98 12.86
C PHE A 45 32.47 19.26 12.73
N GLY A 46 32.02 19.66 11.55
CA GLY A 46 30.60 19.87 11.27
C GLY A 46 29.77 18.59 11.40
N LEU A 47 28.52 18.73 11.83
CA LEU A 47 27.53 17.67 11.82
C LEU A 47 27.17 17.32 10.36
N PRO A 48 26.84 16.04 10.07
CA PRO A 48 26.57 15.58 8.72
C PRO A 48 25.26 16.11 8.12
N VAL A 49 24.33 16.57 8.96
CA VAL A 49 23.04 17.14 8.57
C VAL A 49 22.82 18.41 9.37
N SER A 50 22.43 19.50 8.69
CA SER A 50 22.14 20.77 9.33
C SER A 50 20.91 20.68 10.23
N THR A 51 20.97 21.37 11.36
CA THR A 51 20.01 21.19 12.44
C THR A 51 18.88 22.23 12.44
N ASN A 52 18.71 22.90 11.31
CA ASN A 52 17.71 23.94 11.09
C ASN A 52 16.31 23.34 10.91
N ASP A 53 15.29 24.11 11.27
CA ASP A 53 13.88 23.66 11.24
C ASP A 53 13.37 23.27 9.86
N LEU A 54 14.03 23.73 8.79
CA LEU A 54 13.71 23.38 7.41
C LEU A 54 14.17 21.96 7.04
N THR A 55 15.31 21.51 7.57
CA THR A 55 15.89 20.18 7.28
C THR A 55 15.55 19.15 8.35
N MET A 56 15.35 19.60 9.58
CA MET A 56 14.91 18.79 10.72
C MET A 56 13.77 19.51 11.46
N PRO A 57 12.51 19.41 11.03
CA PRO A 57 11.38 19.94 11.81
C PRO A 57 11.25 19.23 13.18
N HIS A 58 10.68 19.92 14.18
CA HIS A 58 10.45 19.28 15.48
C HIS A 58 9.41 18.18 15.35
N SER A 59 9.55 17.15 16.17
CA SER A 59 8.58 16.06 16.24
C SER A 59 7.16 16.58 16.54
N GLY A 60 7.04 17.59 17.40
CA GLY A 60 5.77 18.25 17.70
C GLY A 60 5.12 18.89 16.47
N ASP A 61 5.91 19.55 15.62
CA ASP A 61 5.42 20.18 14.39
C ASP A 61 4.95 19.11 13.40
N ILE A 62 5.70 18.00 13.28
CA ILE A 62 5.31 16.84 12.47
C ILE A 62 3.98 16.26 12.95
N PHE A 63 3.78 16.12 14.26
CA PHE A 63 2.52 15.61 14.81
C PHE A 63 1.35 16.59 14.62
N ASN A 64 1.59 17.89 14.76
CA ASN A 64 0.57 18.91 14.57
C ASN A 64 0.12 18.99 13.11
N GLU A 65 1.04 18.88 12.16
CA GLU A 65 0.76 18.79 10.72
C GLU A 65 -0.14 17.59 10.35
N LEU A 66 -0.06 16.48 11.08
CA LEU A 66 -0.98 15.35 10.88
C LEU A 66 -2.44 15.71 11.22
N THR A 67 -2.66 16.70 12.08
CA THR A 67 -3.98 17.16 12.51
C THR A 67 -4.42 18.46 11.86
N GLU A 68 -3.49 19.21 11.28
CA GLU A 68 -3.77 20.46 10.61
C GLU A 68 -4.51 20.23 9.28
N GLU A 69 -5.29 21.23 8.87
CA GLU A 69 -6.10 21.13 7.67
C GLU A 69 -5.26 21.38 6.41
N ILE A 70 -5.03 20.33 5.62
CA ILE A 70 -4.38 20.49 4.33
C ILE A 70 -5.37 21.16 3.36
N ARG A 71 -4.98 22.33 2.83
CA ARG A 71 -5.67 22.97 1.69
C ARG A 71 -5.30 22.29 0.37
N ALA A 72 -5.91 21.15 0.09
CA ALA A 72 -5.82 20.48 -1.21
C ALA A 72 -6.98 20.93 -2.13
N GLY A 73 -6.83 22.08 -2.80
CA GLY A 73 -7.82 22.58 -3.75
C GLY A 73 -9.09 23.14 -3.07
N ARG A 74 -10.24 22.46 -3.23
CA ARG A 74 -11.57 22.95 -2.79
C ARG A 74 -12.08 22.32 -1.48
N GLU A 75 -11.37 21.33 -0.94
CA GLU A 75 -11.72 20.68 0.33
C GLU A 75 -10.68 21.03 1.41
N THR A 76 -11.13 21.68 2.48
CA THR A 76 -10.35 21.87 3.72
C THR A 76 -10.75 20.76 4.67
N LEU A 77 -9.96 19.68 4.68
CA LEU A 77 -10.16 18.56 5.59
C LEU A 77 -8.88 18.35 6.40
N PRO A 78 -8.99 17.91 7.67
CA PRO A 78 -7.84 17.43 8.41
C PRO A 78 -7.08 16.35 7.62
N LEU A 79 -5.75 16.39 7.63
CA LEU A 79 -4.90 15.44 6.89
C LEU A 79 -5.33 13.98 7.13
N THR A 80 -5.63 13.62 8.37
CA THR A 80 -6.11 12.27 8.73
C THR A 80 -7.37 11.85 7.97
N VAL A 81 -8.36 12.73 7.90
CA VAL A 81 -9.64 12.47 7.21
C VAL A 81 -9.43 12.40 5.71
N TYR A 82 -8.58 13.26 5.18
CA TYR A 82 -8.21 13.24 3.76
C TYR A 82 -7.53 11.91 3.38
N LEU A 83 -6.52 11.49 4.14
CA LEU A 83 -5.83 10.21 3.91
C LEU A 83 -6.76 9.03 4.10
N ALA A 84 -7.64 9.04 5.10
CA ALA A 84 -8.65 7.99 5.31
C ALA A 84 -9.60 7.89 4.10
N LYS A 85 -10.07 9.03 3.57
CA LYS A 85 -10.92 9.08 2.37
C LYS A 85 -10.18 8.53 1.14
N LYS A 86 -8.90 8.87 0.96
CA LYS A 86 -8.07 8.34 -0.13
C LYS A 86 -7.80 6.84 0.01
N ALA A 87 -7.46 6.38 1.20
CA ALA A 87 -7.26 4.97 1.49
C ALA A 87 -8.54 4.15 1.26
N ALA A 88 -9.69 4.65 1.72
CA ALA A 88 -10.98 4.04 1.48
C ALA A 88 -11.33 3.99 -0.02
N PHE A 89 -11.01 5.05 -0.76
CA PHE A 89 -11.20 5.09 -2.21
C PHE A 89 -10.35 4.01 -2.90
N THR A 90 -9.05 3.96 -2.66
CA THR A 90 -8.17 2.92 -3.24
C THR A 90 -8.58 1.51 -2.82
N PHE A 91 -9.03 1.33 -1.57
CA PHE A 91 -9.58 0.05 -1.12
C PHE A 91 -10.83 -0.35 -1.91
N LEU A 92 -11.72 0.60 -2.19
CA LEU A 92 -12.92 0.36 -3.00
C LEU A 92 -12.55 -0.05 -4.43
N GLU A 93 -11.60 0.66 -5.07
CA GLU A 93 -11.11 0.31 -6.42
C GLU A 93 -10.55 -1.12 -6.44
N ALA A 94 -9.73 -1.47 -5.45
CA ALA A 94 -9.19 -2.81 -5.29
C ALA A 94 -10.28 -3.86 -5.02
N ALA A 95 -11.27 -3.55 -4.18
CA ALA A 95 -12.37 -4.46 -3.84
C ALA A 95 -13.29 -4.73 -5.04
N ILE A 96 -13.57 -3.71 -5.85
CA ILE A 96 -14.33 -3.85 -7.11
C ILE A 96 -13.56 -4.76 -8.07
N GLY A 97 -12.28 -4.48 -8.31
CA GLY A 97 -11.47 -5.30 -9.19
C GLY A 97 -11.27 -6.74 -8.68
N PHE A 98 -11.08 -6.91 -7.38
CA PHE A 98 -11.03 -8.23 -6.76
C PHE A 98 -12.33 -9.01 -6.99
N SER A 99 -13.48 -8.40 -6.75
CA SER A 99 -14.79 -9.05 -6.92
C SER A 99 -15.00 -9.48 -8.37
N LEU A 100 -14.69 -8.60 -9.34
CA LEU A 100 -14.76 -8.93 -10.76
C LEU A 100 -13.77 -10.04 -11.13
N GLY A 101 -12.55 -10.01 -10.61
CA GLY A 101 -11.54 -11.03 -10.85
C GLY A 101 -11.93 -12.39 -10.27
N VAL A 102 -12.58 -12.42 -9.11
CA VAL A 102 -13.14 -13.63 -8.52
C VAL A 102 -14.24 -14.20 -9.41
N ILE A 103 -15.18 -13.37 -9.86
CA ILE A 103 -16.28 -13.79 -10.73
C ILE A 103 -15.73 -14.39 -12.03
N VAL A 104 -14.87 -13.65 -12.74
CA VAL A 104 -14.28 -14.08 -14.01
C VAL A 104 -13.42 -15.33 -13.83
N GLY A 105 -12.58 -15.36 -12.78
CA GLY A 105 -11.72 -16.50 -12.48
C GLY A 105 -12.51 -17.77 -12.18
N LEU A 106 -13.56 -17.68 -11.35
CA LEU A 106 -14.42 -18.82 -11.03
C LEU A 106 -15.25 -19.27 -12.23
N MET A 107 -15.79 -18.35 -13.02
CA MET A 107 -16.49 -18.70 -14.27
C MET A 107 -15.57 -19.49 -15.21
N LEU A 108 -14.31 -19.04 -15.36
CA LEU A 108 -13.32 -19.72 -16.19
C LEU A 108 -12.93 -21.08 -15.61
N ALA A 109 -12.77 -21.19 -14.28
CA ALA A 109 -12.51 -22.46 -13.61
C ALA A 109 -13.63 -23.49 -13.84
N ILE A 110 -14.89 -23.10 -13.64
CA ILE A 110 -16.06 -23.97 -13.85
C ILE A 110 -16.16 -24.39 -15.33
N PHE A 111 -15.87 -23.46 -16.24
CA PHE A 111 -15.86 -23.72 -17.67
C PHE A 111 -14.81 -24.76 -18.07
N MET A 112 -13.57 -24.61 -17.57
CA MET A 112 -12.49 -25.58 -17.78
C MET A 112 -12.80 -26.93 -17.14
N LEU A 113 -13.41 -26.95 -15.95
CA LEU A 113 -13.84 -28.18 -15.28
C LEU A 113 -14.85 -28.96 -16.13
N ARG A 114 -15.80 -28.26 -16.75
CA ARG A 114 -16.85 -28.89 -17.56
C ARG A 114 -16.31 -29.50 -18.85
N TRP A 115 -15.30 -28.88 -19.47
CA TRP A 115 -14.76 -29.31 -20.76
C TRP A 115 -13.24 -29.50 -20.74
N ARG A 116 -12.78 -30.76 -20.79
CA ARG A 116 -11.34 -31.11 -20.86
C ARG A 116 -10.59 -30.45 -22.01
N PHE A 117 -11.27 -30.18 -23.14
CA PHE A 117 -10.67 -29.44 -24.24
C PHE A 117 -10.42 -27.97 -23.87
N ALA A 118 -11.37 -27.34 -23.16
CA ALA A 118 -11.21 -25.98 -22.67
C ALA A 118 -10.08 -25.89 -21.65
N GLU A 119 -9.99 -26.81 -20.69
CA GLU A 119 -8.86 -26.87 -19.75
C GLU A 119 -7.51 -26.88 -20.47
N ARG A 120 -7.30 -27.83 -21.40
CA ARG A 120 -6.03 -27.93 -22.14
C ARG A 120 -5.76 -26.71 -23.03
N GLY A 121 -6.81 -26.09 -23.56
CA GLY A 121 -6.70 -24.92 -24.42
C GLY A 121 -6.41 -23.62 -23.67
N PHE A 122 -7.05 -23.39 -22.52
CA PHE A 122 -6.95 -22.13 -21.77
C PHE A 122 -5.77 -22.10 -20.80
N LEU A 123 -5.35 -23.22 -20.22
CA LEU A 123 -4.24 -23.25 -19.26
C LEU A 123 -2.94 -22.61 -19.80
N PRO A 124 -2.51 -22.84 -21.06
CA PRO A 124 -1.34 -22.17 -21.62
C PRO A 124 -1.50 -20.64 -21.66
N TRP A 125 -2.66 -20.13 -22.10
CA TRP A 125 -2.94 -18.70 -22.17
C TRP A 125 -3.02 -18.05 -20.79
N ILE A 126 -3.63 -18.74 -19.84
CA ILE A 126 -3.69 -18.31 -18.44
C ILE A 126 -2.27 -18.19 -17.88
N ASN A 127 -1.37 -19.14 -18.16
CA ASN A 127 0.03 -19.04 -17.72
C ASN A 127 0.78 -17.91 -18.42
N VAL A 128 0.58 -17.70 -19.73
CA VAL A 128 1.17 -16.58 -20.49
C VAL A 128 0.73 -15.24 -19.93
N SER A 129 -0.48 -15.11 -19.41
CA SER A 129 -0.90 -13.85 -18.77
C SER A 129 0.08 -13.41 -17.68
N GLN A 130 0.61 -14.32 -16.87
CA GLN A 130 1.50 -13.97 -15.76
C GLN A 130 2.90 -13.52 -16.20
N THR A 131 3.24 -13.67 -17.49
CA THR A 131 4.52 -13.19 -18.01
C THR A 131 4.50 -11.69 -18.33
N VAL A 132 3.30 -11.08 -18.37
CA VAL A 132 3.19 -9.64 -18.63
C VAL A 132 3.57 -8.86 -17.37
N PRO A 133 4.60 -8.01 -17.41
CA PRO A 133 5.02 -7.25 -16.25
C PRO A 133 3.96 -6.21 -15.86
N LEU A 134 3.45 -6.34 -14.64
CA LEU A 134 2.37 -5.47 -14.13
C LEU A 134 2.73 -3.98 -14.19
N ILE A 135 4.01 -3.66 -13.93
CA ILE A 135 4.52 -2.28 -13.97
C ILE A 135 4.38 -1.64 -15.35
N ALA A 136 4.43 -2.43 -16.43
CA ALA A 136 4.21 -1.95 -17.80
C ALA A 136 2.72 -1.92 -18.17
N LEU A 137 1.94 -2.89 -17.67
CA LEU A 137 0.52 -3.00 -17.97
C LEU A 137 -0.31 -1.89 -17.31
N ALA A 138 0.02 -1.51 -16.07
CA ALA A 138 -0.73 -0.50 -15.33
C ALA A 138 -0.90 0.85 -16.06
N PRO A 139 0.18 1.52 -16.54
CA PRO A 139 0.02 2.79 -17.25
C PRO A 139 -0.73 2.63 -18.57
N ILE A 140 -0.60 1.51 -19.28
CA ILE A 140 -1.31 1.25 -20.53
C ILE A 140 -2.82 1.18 -20.29
N VAL A 141 -3.25 0.40 -19.30
CA VAL A 141 -4.68 0.20 -19.01
C VAL A 141 -5.33 1.48 -18.48
N VAL A 142 -4.68 2.20 -17.57
CA VAL A 142 -5.23 3.47 -17.05
C VAL A 142 -5.29 4.53 -18.15
N THR A 143 -4.27 4.62 -19.00
CA THR A 143 -4.27 5.57 -20.13
C THR A 143 -5.34 5.21 -21.15
N TRP A 144 -5.48 3.92 -21.47
CA TRP A 144 -6.57 3.45 -22.33
C TRP A 144 -7.94 3.82 -21.76
N ALA A 145 -8.19 3.57 -20.47
CA ALA A 145 -9.45 3.91 -19.82
C ALA A 145 -9.75 5.42 -19.93
N ARG A 146 -8.74 6.27 -19.68
CA ARG A 146 -8.86 7.73 -19.85
C ARG A 146 -9.17 8.15 -21.28
N LEU A 147 -8.52 7.54 -22.28
CA LEU A 147 -8.79 7.82 -23.70
C LEU A 147 -10.22 7.45 -24.11
N GLN A 148 -10.83 6.46 -23.44
CA GLN A 148 -12.23 6.09 -23.64
C GLN A 148 -13.21 6.95 -22.82
N GLY A 149 -12.72 7.95 -22.07
CA GLY A 149 -13.56 8.80 -21.21
C GLY A 149 -13.99 8.15 -19.89
N TYR A 150 -13.40 7.01 -19.52
CA TYR A 150 -13.66 6.37 -18.22
C TYR A 150 -12.82 7.02 -17.10
N PRO A 151 -13.33 7.01 -15.85
CA PRO A 151 -12.56 7.44 -14.70
C PRO A 151 -11.41 6.47 -14.40
N ASP A 152 -10.34 6.96 -13.77
CA ASP A 152 -9.13 6.18 -13.43
C ASP A 152 -9.46 4.90 -12.64
N MET A 153 -10.51 4.94 -11.80
CA MET A 153 -11.04 3.80 -11.05
C MET A 153 -11.34 2.58 -11.94
N VAL A 154 -11.81 2.78 -13.17
CA VAL A 154 -12.08 1.67 -14.10
C VAL A 154 -10.76 0.99 -14.49
N GLY A 155 -9.73 1.78 -14.82
CA GLY A 155 -8.41 1.25 -15.14
C GLY A 155 -7.79 0.47 -13.97
N ILE A 156 -7.84 1.05 -12.76
CA ILE A 156 -7.33 0.41 -11.54
C ILE A 156 -8.09 -0.87 -11.22
N SER A 157 -9.43 -0.85 -11.34
CA SER A 157 -10.28 -2.03 -11.12
C SER A 157 -9.98 -3.13 -12.14
N LEU A 158 -9.71 -2.79 -13.40
CA LEU A 158 -9.32 -3.77 -14.43
C LEU A 158 -7.96 -4.41 -14.13
N ILE A 159 -7.00 -3.63 -13.64
CA ILE A 159 -5.69 -4.15 -13.22
C ILE A 159 -5.84 -5.08 -12.01
N ALA A 160 -6.66 -4.71 -11.02
CA ALA A 160 -6.95 -5.57 -9.86
C ALA A 160 -7.72 -6.84 -10.26
N THR A 161 -8.63 -6.75 -11.24
CA THR A 161 -9.30 -7.89 -11.88
C THR A 161 -8.27 -8.81 -12.52
N TYR A 162 -7.33 -8.24 -13.29
CA TYR A 162 -6.25 -8.94 -13.94
C TYR A 162 -5.30 -9.64 -12.94
N LEU A 163 -5.01 -9.02 -11.80
CA LEU A 163 -4.20 -9.65 -10.77
C LEU A 163 -4.94 -10.83 -10.10
N THR A 164 -6.26 -10.71 -9.97
CA THR A 164 -7.08 -11.65 -9.20
C THR A 164 -7.57 -12.83 -10.03
N PHE A 165 -7.87 -12.66 -11.33
CA PHE A 165 -8.47 -13.73 -12.13
C PHE A 165 -7.58 -14.97 -12.24
N PHE A 166 -6.25 -14.81 -12.39
CA PHE A 166 -5.33 -15.92 -12.59
C PHE A 166 -5.28 -16.88 -11.39
N PRO A 167 -4.92 -16.41 -10.17
CA PRO A 167 -4.85 -17.31 -9.03
C PRO A 167 -6.22 -17.91 -8.71
N VAL A 168 -7.31 -17.17 -8.92
CA VAL A 168 -8.68 -17.68 -8.73
C VAL A 168 -9.03 -18.75 -9.76
N ALA A 169 -8.73 -18.55 -11.05
CA ALA A 169 -9.03 -19.53 -12.09
C ALA A 169 -8.26 -20.83 -11.89
N VAL A 170 -6.95 -20.74 -11.62
CA VAL A 170 -6.09 -21.93 -11.45
C VAL A 170 -6.38 -22.64 -10.14
N SER A 171 -6.47 -21.90 -9.01
CA SER A 171 -6.76 -22.51 -7.71
C SER A 171 -8.19 -23.01 -7.63
N GLY A 172 -9.14 -22.29 -8.24
CA GLY A 172 -10.53 -22.71 -8.37
C GLY A 172 -10.66 -24.00 -9.18
N LEU A 173 -10.02 -24.09 -10.35
CA LEU A 173 -10.03 -25.32 -11.14
C LEU A 173 -9.43 -26.49 -10.36
N ARG A 174 -8.24 -26.31 -9.77
CA ARG A 174 -7.57 -27.35 -8.96
C ARG A 174 -8.41 -27.77 -7.76
N GLY A 175 -9.04 -26.83 -7.07
CA GLY A 175 -9.92 -27.11 -5.93
C GLY A 175 -11.19 -27.86 -6.35
N LEU A 176 -11.80 -27.48 -7.47
CA LEU A 176 -12.97 -28.19 -8.03
C LEU A 176 -12.63 -29.58 -8.57
N GLN A 177 -11.38 -29.78 -9.02
CA GLN A 177 -10.82 -31.07 -9.44
C GLN A 177 -10.22 -31.88 -8.29
N SER A 178 -10.26 -31.35 -7.07
CA SER A 178 -9.81 -32.00 -5.84
C SER A 178 -11.03 -32.57 -5.10
N PRO A 179 -11.72 -33.61 -5.60
CA PRO A 179 -12.45 -34.45 -4.67
C PRO A 179 -11.43 -35.24 -3.82
N ASP A 180 -11.90 -35.71 -2.66
CA ASP A 180 -11.19 -36.69 -1.81
C ASP A 180 -10.45 -37.77 -2.63
#